data_AF-A0A430UWK0-F1
#
_entry.id   AF-A0A430UWK0-F1
#
_cell.length_a   1.000
_cell.length_b   1.000
_cell.length_c   1.000
_cell.angle_alpha   90.00
_cell.angle_beta   90.00
_cell.angle_gamma   90.00
#
_symmetry.space_group_name_H-M   'P 1'
#
loop_
_entity.id
_entity.type
_entity.pdbx_description
1 polymer ?
#
loop_
_entity_poly.entity_id
_entity_poly.type
_entity_poly.pdbx_seq_one_letter_code
_entity_poly.pdbx_strand_id
1 'polypeptide(L)'
;WLLPTENAHAWGEVLKELWERGLRRVLLLVTDGLPGIEEAIRRVYPMAGWQRCVVHMVRSSLGQVRSRDRALLAQDLKGVYMAGSRQEALGALERLREAWGARYPSLVASWWENSGALLRFHDYPQVLWPYLRSTNLMERFIR
;
A
#
# COMPACT_ATOMS: atom_id res chain seq x y z
N TRP A 1 6.92 8.79 -18.20
CA TRP A 1 6.67 10.12 -17.62
C TRP A 1 7.89 10.53 -16.83
N LEU A 2 8.52 11.64 -17.17
CA LEU A 2 9.49 12.30 -16.30
C LEU A 2 8.78 13.50 -15.71
N LEU A 3 8.28 13.36 -14.49
CA LEU A 3 7.51 14.42 -13.82
C LEU A 3 8.49 15.34 -13.06
N PRO A 4 8.34 16.66 -13.17
CA PRO A 4 9.21 17.61 -12.47
C PRO A 4 8.94 17.62 -10.95
N THR A 5 7.74 17.19 -10.54
CA THR A 5 7.35 17.06 -9.12
C THR A 5 6.45 15.84 -8.94
N GLU A 6 6.65 15.11 -7.84
CA GLU A 6 5.78 14.00 -7.43
C GLU A 6 4.67 14.53 -6.53
N ASN A 7 3.52 14.87 -7.13
CA ASN A 7 2.32 15.28 -6.40
C ASN A 7 1.06 14.71 -7.08
N ALA A 8 -0.08 14.74 -6.38
CA ALA A 8 -1.33 14.19 -6.88
C ALA A 8 -1.80 14.83 -8.21
N HIS A 9 -1.50 16.11 -8.44
CA HIS A 9 -1.84 16.78 -9.69
C HIS A 9 -1.06 16.18 -10.87
N ALA A 10 0.27 16.06 -10.74
CA ALA A 10 1.11 15.50 -11.78
C ALA A 10 0.73 14.05 -12.10
N TRP A 11 0.41 13.24 -11.09
CA TRP A 11 -0.11 11.89 -11.31
C TRP A 11 -1.51 11.86 -11.92
N GLY A 12 -2.37 12.83 -11.60
CA GLY A 12 -3.68 12.99 -12.24
C GLY A 12 -3.58 13.18 -13.75
N GLU A 13 -2.63 14.00 -14.21
CA GLU A 13 -2.36 14.18 -15.64
C GLU A 13 -1.87 12.89 -16.31
N VAL A 14 -0.98 12.14 -15.64
CA VAL A 14 -0.54 10.82 -16.12
C VAL A 14 -1.72 9.84 -16.26
N LEU A 15 -2.59 9.78 -15.25
CA LEU A 15 -3.77 8.91 -15.27
C LEU A 15 -4.73 9.29 -16.39
N LYS A 16 -4.93 10.59 -16.59
CA LYS A 16 -5.76 11.15 -17.66
C LYS A 16 -5.18 10.82 -19.03
N GLU A 17 -3.87 10.90 -19.20
CA GLU A 17 -3.26 10.50 -20.48
C GLU A 17 -3.43 8.99 -20.74
N LEU A 18 -3.24 8.14 -19.73
CA LEU A 18 -3.52 6.70 -19.87
C LEU A 18 -4.97 6.45 -20.30
N TRP A 19 -5.89 7.23 -19.75
CA TRP A 19 -7.29 7.22 -20.16
C TRP A 19 -7.39 7.64 -21.63
N GLU A 20 -6.87 8.80 -22.04
CA GLU A 20 -6.91 9.26 -23.43
C GLU A 20 -6.34 8.24 -24.42
N ARG A 21 -5.31 7.49 -24.03
CA ARG A 21 -4.70 6.40 -24.80
C ARG A 21 -5.52 5.09 -24.86
N GLY A 22 -6.66 5.03 -24.18
CA GLY A 22 -7.63 3.93 -24.28
C GLY A 22 -7.68 2.99 -23.09
N LEU A 23 -6.92 3.21 -22.02
CA LEU A 23 -7.08 2.45 -20.78
C LEU A 23 -8.39 2.88 -20.10
N ARG A 24 -9.45 2.09 -20.24
CA ARG A 24 -10.80 2.43 -19.74
C ARG A 24 -11.18 1.69 -18.47
N ARG A 25 -10.86 0.39 -18.41
CA ARG A 25 -11.29 -0.51 -17.33
C ARG A 25 -10.09 -0.92 -16.50
N VAL A 26 -9.93 -0.28 -15.35
CA VAL A 26 -8.91 -0.61 -14.36
C VAL A 26 -9.62 -1.13 -13.12
N LEU A 27 -9.21 -2.32 -12.65
CA LEU A 27 -9.80 -2.94 -11.46
C LEU A 27 -9.20 -2.40 -10.17
N LEU A 28 -7.88 -2.18 -10.16
CA LEU A 28 -7.13 -1.77 -8.98
C LEU A 28 -5.91 -0.94 -9.42
N LEU A 29 -5.71 0.21 -8.79
CA LEU A 29 -4.45 0.93 -8.82
C LEU A 29 -3.73 0.77 -7.49
N VAL A 30 -2.45 0.41 -7.55
CA VAL A 30 -1.58 0.26 -6.37
C VAL A 30 -0.53 1.38 -6.41
N THR A 31 -0.52 2.25 -5.41
CA THR A 31 0.44 3.37 -5.33
C THR A 31 1.10 3.46 -3.95
N ASP A 32 2.20 4.18 -3.81
CA ASP A 32 2.95 4.36 -2.56
C ASP A 32 2.22 5.12 -1.44
N GLY A 33 1.11 5.80 -1.78
CA GLY A 33 0.27 6.55 -0.85
C GLY A 33 0.66 8.02 -0.71
N LEU A 34 1.14 8.63 -1.80
CA LEU A 34 1.26 10.08 -1.94
C LEU A 34 -0.03 10.81 -1.53
N PRO A 35 0.03 11.91 -0.76
CA PRO A 35 -1.16 12.67 -0.38
C PRO A 35 -1.96 13.14 -1.60
N GLY A 36 -3.28 12.94 -1.58
CA GLY A 36 -4.19 13.34 -2.67
C GLY A 36 -4.28 12.34 -3.83
N ILE A 37 -3.50 11.24 -3.82
CA ILE A 37 -3.46 10.30 -4.95
C ILE A 37 -4.77 9.54 -5.12
N GLU A 38 -5.45 9.20 -4.02
CA GLU A 38 -6.73 8.49 -4.07
C GLU A 38 -7.79 9.35 -4.75
N GLU A 39 -7.84 10.64 -4.40
CA GLU A 39 -8.74 11.61 -5.02
C GLU A 39 -8.43 11.79 -6.51
N ALA A 40 -7.15 11.89 -6.86
CA ALA A 40 -6.72 11.97 -8.27
C ALA A 40 -7.14 10.72 -9.07
N ILE A 41 -6.96 9.53 -8.48
CA ILE A 41 -7.40 8.26 -9.07
C ILE A 41 -8.91 8.25 -9.27
N ARG A 42 -9.69 8.59 -8.24
CA ARG A 42 -11.16 8.57 -8.31
C ARG A 42 -11.72 9.55 -9.34
N ARG A 43 -11.03 10.67 -9.61
CA ARG A 43 -11.44 11.62 -10.66
C ARG A 43 -11.33 11.05 -12.06
N VAL A 44 -10.29 10.24 -12.34
CA VAL A 44 -10.04 9.69 -13.68
C VAL A 44 -10.65 8.29 -13.86
N TYR A 45 -10.51 7.44 -12.84
CA TYR A 45 -10.97 6.05 -12.81
C TYR A 45 -11.91 5.82 -11.62
N PRO A 46 -13.14 6.37 -11.63
CA PRO A 46 -14.05 6.32 -10.49
C PRO A 46 -14.46 4.89 -10.07
N MET A 47 -14.38 3.93 -11.00
CA MET A 47 -14.72 2.53 -10.77
C MET A 47 -13.54 1.66 -10.32
N ALA A 48 -12.31 2.21 -10.33
CA ALA A 48 -11.15 1.44 -9.92
C ALA A 48 -10.99 1.47 -8.40
N GLY A 49 -10.65 0.31 -7.82
CA GLY A 49 -10.17 0.28 -6.44
C GLY A 49 -8.82 1.00 -6.33
N TRP A 50 -8.54 1.51 -5.13
CA TRP A 50 -7.21 1.98 -4.76
C TRP A 50 -6.67 1.17 -3.60
N GLN A 51 -5.40 0.76 -3.74
CA GLN A 51 -4.64 0.09 -2.70
C GLN A 51 -3.33 0.84 -2.44
N ARG A 52 -3.00 0.98 -1.16
CA ARG A 52 -1.68 1.43 -0.76
C ARG A 52 -0.68 0.29 -0.89
N CYS A 53 0.48 0.57 -1.47
CA CYS A 53 1.53 -0.41 -1.71
C CYS A 53 2.12 -0.90 -0.38
N VAL A 54 1.93 -2.19 -0.09
CA VAL A 54 2.44 -2.85 1.11
C VAL A 54 3.96 -2.71 1.23
N VAL A 55 4.69 -2.87 0.12
CA VAL A 55 6.16 -2.81 0.13
C VAL A 55 6.67 -1.42 0.53
N HIS A 56 6.08 -0.36 -0.02
CA HIS A 56 6.43 1.01 0.37
C HIS A 56 6.06 1.30 1.83
N MET A 57 4.91 0.80 2.29
CA MET A 57 4.51 0.94 3.70
C MET A 57 5.50 0.26 4.64
N VAL A 58 5.91 -0.98 4.35
CA VAL A 58 6.91 -1.71 5.15
C VAL A 58 8.26 -1.01 5.11
N ARG A 59 8.75 -0.62 3.93
CA ARG A 59 10.04 0.08 3.78
C ARG A 59 10.06 1.39 4.58
N SER A 60 9.02 2.20 4.47
CA SER A 60 8.88 3.45 5.23
C SER A 60 8.88 3.19 6.74
N SER A 61 8.12 2.18 7.19
CA SER A 61 8.04 1.78 8.60
C SER A 61 9.40 1.37 9.17
N LEU A 62 10.17 0.54 8.45
CA LEU A 62 11.49 0.09 8.89
C LEU A 62 12.53 1.23 8.89
N GLY A 63 12.34 2.24 8.04
CA GLY A 63 13.16 3.46 8.01
C GLY A 63 12.99 4.36 9.24
N GLN A 64 11.83 4.32 9.88
CA GLN A 64 11.47 5.18 11.02
C GLN A 64 11.85 4.60 12.40
N VAL A 65 12.31 3.35 12.46
CA VAL A 65 12.62 2.67 13.72
C VAL A 65 14.12 2.42 13.92
N ARG A 66 14.50 2.10 15.17
CA ARG A 66 15.91 1.82 15.50
C ARG A 66 16.33 0.49 14.88
N SER A 67 17.61 0.40 14.49
CA SER A 67 18.16 -0.78 13.80
C SER A 67 17.86 -2.11 14.50
N ARG A 68 18.02 -2.14 15.84
CA ARG A 68 17.79 -3.34 16.67
C ARG A 68 16.36 -3.89 16.62
N ASP A 69 15.38 -3.06 16.27
CA ASP A 69 13.96 -3.42 16.28
C ASP A 69 13.46 -3.82 14.89
N ARG A 70 14.23 -3.51 13.84
CA ARG A 70 13.80 -3.69 12.44
C ARG A 70 13.43 -5.13 12.12
N ALA A 71 14.20 -6.10 12.60
CA ALA A 71 13.97 -7.51 12.29
C ALA A 71 12.63 -8.00 12.90
N LEU A 72 12.39 -7.71 14.17
CA LEU A 72 11.17 -8.11 14.86
C LEU A 72 9.96 -7.37 14.30
N LEU A 73 10.08 -6.05 14.10
CA LEU A 73 9.01 -5.27 13.49
C LEU A 73 8.67 -5.77 12.07
N ALA A 74 9.68 -6.10 11.24
CA ALA A 74 9.43 -6.64 9.92
C ALA A 74 8.63 -7.95 9.96
N GLN A 75 8.90 -8.82 10.94
CA GLN A 75 8.14 -10.05 11.16
C GLN A 75 6.69 -9.76 11.56
N ASP A 76 6.47 -8.83 12.48
CA ASP A 76 5.12 -8.47 12.94
C ASP A 76 4.30 -7.80 11.82
N LEU A 77 4.91 -6.89 11.07
CA LEU A 77 4.30 -6.27 9.89
C LEU A 77 3.95 -7.32 8.83
N LYS A 78 4.82 -8.33 8.63
CA LYS A 78 4.56 -9.46 7.74
C LYS A 78 3.32 -10.24 8.19
N GLY A 79 3.12 -10.42 9.49
CA GLY A 79 1.90 -11.02 10.04
C GLY A 79 0.62 -10.32 9.61
N VAL A 80 0.65 -8.99 9.43
CA VAL A 80 -0.51 -8.20 8.98
C VAL A 80 -0.84 -8.47 7.52
N TYR A 81 0.09 -8.23 6.59
CA TYR A 81 -0.22 -8.31 5.16
C TYR A 81 -0.17 -9.75 4.59
N MET A 82 0.35 -10.72 5.36
CA MET A 82 0.32 -12.13 4.98
C MET A 82 -0.89 -12.90 5.52
N ALA A 83 -1.73 -12.27 6.34
CA ALA A 83 -2.92 -12.88 6.93
C ALA A 83 -3.84 -13.56 5.89
N GLY A 84 -4.52 -14.63 6.29
CA GLY A 84 -5.41 -15.41 5.44
C GLY A 84 -6.76 -14.74 5.19
N SER A 85 -7.11 -13.76 6.01
CA SER A 85 -8.33 -12.98 5.89
C SER A 85 -8.17 -11.55 6.40
N ARG A 86 -9.09 -10.67 6.01
CA ARG A 86 -9.15 -9.29 6.54
C ARG A 86 -9.30 -9.28 8.06
N GLN A 87 -10.08 -10.19 8.62
CA GLN A 87 -10.28 -10.30 10.07
C GLN A 87 -8.98 -10.68 10.79
N GLU A 88 -8.24 -11.66 10.26
CA GLU A 88 -6.94 -12.04 10.80
C GLU A 88 -5.92 -10.89 10.71
N ALA A 89 -5.94 -10.12 9.63
CA ALA A 89 -5.09 -8.95 9.45
C ALA A 89 -5.39 -7.85 10.48
N LEU A 90 -6.67 -7.60 10.79
CA LEU A 90 -7.09 -6.66 11.83
C LEU A 90 -6.62 -7.13 13.22
N GLY A 91 -6.76 -8.42 13.53
CA GLY A 91 -6.21 -8.98 14.76
C GLY A 91 -4.69 -8.90 14.84
N ALA A 92 -3.99 -9.01 13.70
CA ALA A 92 -2.55 -8.79 13.63
C ALA A 92 -2.17 -7.32 13.87
N LEU A 93 -2.99 -6.36 13.41
CA LEU A 93 -2.80 -4.94 13.70
C LEU A 93 -3.01 -4.61 15.18
N GLU A 94 -3.95 -5.26 15.86
CA GLU A 94 -4.13 -5.12 17.30
C GLU A 94 -2.88 -5.60 18.06
N ARG A 95 -2.36 -6.79 17.72
CA ARG A 95 -1.10 -7.29 18.30
C ARG A 95 0.08 -6.36 18.00
N LEU A 96 0.15 -5.80 16.79
CA LEU A 96 1.16 -4.80 16.42
C LEU A 96 1.06 -3.56 17.32
N ARG A 97 -0.16 -3.10 17.62
CA ARG A 97 -0.42 -1.98 18.52
C ARG A 97 0.01 -2.28 19.94
N GLU A 98 -0.26 -3.47 20.45
CA GLU A 98 0.18 -3.89 21.79
C GLU A 98 1.71 -3.95 21.88
N ALA A 99 2.37 -4.55 20.89
CA ALA A 99 3.82 -4.72 20.89
C ALA A 99 4.59 -3.41 20.68
N TRP A 100 4.10 -2.53 19.80
CA TRP A 100 4.87 -1.36 19.33
C TRP A 100 4.23 -0.02 19.65
N GLY A 101 2.97 0.03 20.06
CA GLY A 101 2.22 1.29 20.22
C GLY A 101 2.81 2.24 21.26
N ALA A 102 3.40 1.71 22.34
CA ALA A 102 4.08 2.54 23.34
C ALA A 102 5.38 3.17 22.80
N ARG A 103 6.07 2.48 21.90
CA ARG A 103 7.41 2.87 21.43
C ARG A 103 7.39 3.63 20.11
N TYR A 104 6.48 3.27 19.22
CA TYR A 104 6.32 3.83 17.89
C TYR A 104 4.84 4.16 17.61
N PRO A 105 4.22 5.06 18.40
CA PRO A 105 2.79 5.35 18.31
C PRO A 105 2.38 5.83 16.91
N SER A 106 3.17 6.72 16.28
CA SER A 106 2.90 7.23 14.93
C SER A 106 2.94 6.16 13.85
N LEU A 107 3.85 5.18 13.97
CA LEU A 107 3.94 4.06 13.03
C LEU A 107 2.69 3.20 13.11
N VAL A 108 2.30 2.82 14.33
CA VAL A 108 1.09 2.02 14.56
C VAL A 108 -0.16 2.75 14.10
N ALA A 109 -0.28 4.05 14.42
CA ALA A 109 -1.39 4.88 13.94
C ALA A 109 -1.46 4.90 12.41
N SER A 110 -0.31 5.09 11.74
CA SER A 110 -0.25 5.09 10.29
C SER A 110 -0.70 3.75 9.68
N TRP A 111 -0.30 2.61 10.26
CA TRP A 111 -0.79 1.29 9.83
C TRP A 111 -2.30 1.11 10.04
N TRP A 112 -2.83 1.61 11.16
CA TRP A 112 -4.26 1.54 11.46
C TRP A 112 -5.09 2.38 10.49
N GLU A 113 -4.71 3.65 10.30
CA GLU A 113 -5.36 4.59 9.38
C GLU A 113 -5.34 4.09 7.94
N ASN A 114 -4.24 3.48 7.51
CA ASN A 114 -4.08 2.97 6.16
C ASN A 114 -4.56 1.52 5.98
N SER A 115 -5.02 0.85 7.05
CA SER A 115 -5.38 -0.57 7.01
C SER A 115 -6.39 -0.90 5.92
N GLY A 116 -7.40 -0.04 5.73
CA GLY A 116 -8.42 -0.21 4.69
C GLY A 116 -7.84 -0.21 3.27
N ALA A 117 -6.89 0.67 2.99
CA ALA A 117 -6.21 0.75 1.70
C ALA A 117 -5.13 -0.32 1.54
N LEU A 118 -4.42 -0.68 2.61
CA LEU A 118 -3.37 -1.71 2.61
C LEU A 118 -3.93 -3.12 2.39
N LEU A 119 -5.10 -3.39 2.96
CA LEU A 119 -5.74 -4.72 2.95
C LEU A 119 -6.76 -4.88 1.81
N ARG A 120 -6.82 -3.92 0.88
CA ARG A 120 -7.74 -3.92 -0.26
C ARG A 120 -7.62 -5.17 -1.13
N PHE A 121 -6.45 -5.78 -1.20
CA PHE A 121 -6.24 -7.01 -1.97
C PHE A 121 -7.15 -8.18 -1.52
N HIS A 122 -7.64 -8.19 -0.27
CA HIS A 122 -8.59 -9.22 0.19
C HIS A 122 -9.94 -9.17 -0.55
N ASP A 123 -10.26 -8.05 -1.21
CA ASP A 123 -11.47 -7.91 -2.03
C ASP A 123 -11.31 -8.62 -3.40
N TYR A 124 -10.14 -9.19 -3.69
CA TYR A 124 -9.79 -9.85 -4.96
C TYR A 124 -9.48 -11.34 -4.77
N PRO A 125 -9.52 -12.16 -5.84
CA PRO A 125 -9.21 -13.59 -5.76
C PRO A 125 -7.86 -13.90 -5.10
N GLN A 126 -7.82 -14.90 -4.22
CA GLN A 126 -6.64 -15.25 -3.42
C GLN A 126 -5.40 -15.55 -4.26
N VAL A 127 -5.58 -16.08 -5.47
CA VAL A 127 -4.49 -16.33 -6.43
C VAL A 127 -3.73 -15.05 -6.81
N LEU A 128 -4.37 -13.88 -6.72
CA LEU A 128 -3.74 -12.58 -7.02
C LEU A 128 -3.01 -11.97 -5.82
N TRP A 129 -3.28 -12.40 -4.58
CA TRP A 129 -2.73 -11.77 -3.39
C TRP A 129 -1.19 -11.71 -3.37
N PRO A 130 -0.44 -12.76 -3.76
CA PRO A 130 1.02 -12.68 -3.83
C PRO A 130 1.53 -11.55 -4.74
N TYR A 131 0.77 -11.23 -5.79
CA TYR A 131 1.08 -10.18 -6.77
C TYR A 131 0.70 -8.79 -6.25
N LEU A 132 -0.39 -8.68 -5.50
CA LEU A 132 -0.89 -7.39 -4.99
C LEU A 132 -0.15 -6.91 -3.74
N ARG A 133 0.43 -7.82 -2.94
CA ARG A 133 1.15 -7.47 -1.69
C ARG A 133 2.68 -7.46 -1.82
N SER A 134 3.22 -7.76 -3.00
CA SER A 134 4.67 -7.82 -3.24
C SER A 134 5.05 -7.16 -4.56
N THR A 135 6.22 -6.54 -4.59
CA THR A 135 6.85 -6.01 -5.82
C THR A 135 7.81 -7.00 -6.45
N ASN A 136 7.99 -8.22 -5.92
CA ASN A 136 8.97 -9.21 -6.40
C ASN A 136 8.87 -9.47 -7.92
N LEU A 137 7.68 -9.38 -8.49
CA LEU A 137 7.49 -9.53 -9.94
C LEU A 137 7.88 -8.27 -10.69
N MET A 138 7.50 -7.08 -10.22
CA MET A 138 7.96 -5.82 -10.83
C MET A 138 9.48 -5.66 -10.74
N GLU A 139 10.09 -6.03 -9.62
CA GLU A 139 11.55 -6.04 -9.43
C GLU A 139 12.26 -7.03 -10.37
N ARG A 140 11.58 -8.11 -10.79
CA ARG A 140 12.08 -9.02 -11.83
C ARG A 140 11.97 -8.43 -13.24
N PHE A 141 11.00 -7.56 -13.50
CA PHE A 141 10.82 -6.89 -14.79
C PHE A 141 11.70 -5.64 -14.97
N ILE A 142 12.14 -5.01 -13.88
CA ILE A 142 12.98 -3.79 -13.89
C ILE A 142 14.49 -4.13 -13.79
N ARG A 143 14.85 -5.41 -13.86
CA ARG A 143 16.25 -5.86 -13.93
C ARG A 143 16.73 -6.00 -15.37
#